data_AF-A0A942DXH8-F1
#
_entry.id   AF-A0A942DXH8-F1
#
_cell.length_a   1.000
_cell.length_b   1.000
_cell.length_c   1.000
_cell.angle_alpha   90.00
_cell.angle_beta   90.00
_cell.angle_gamma   90.00
#
_symmetry.space_group_name_H-M   'P 1'
#
loop_
_entity.id
_entity.type
_entity.pdbx_description
1 polymer ?
#
loop_
_entity_poly.entity_id
_entity_poly.type
_entity_poly.pdbx_seq_one_letter_code
_entity_poly.pdbx_strand_id
1 'polypeptide(L)'
;MPYVSALAVFFIIWWVVLFAVLPFGLKTQDDDGERVMGTVSSAPQGPHMLRAVIWTTIVSLMIFGLLVLVTRYYGLGFDDIPRVLPEFR
;
A
#
# COMPACT_ATOMS: atom_id res chain seq x y z
N MET A 1 -9.14 7.79 18.04
CA MET A 1 -9.26 6.53 17.28
C MET A 1 -9.03 5.34 18.21
N PRO A 2 -10.00 4.42 18.37
CA PRO A 2 -9.80 3.14 19.06
C PRO A 2 -8.69 2.31 18.40
N TYR A 3 -8.01 1.46 19.18
CA TYR A 3 -6.90 0.64 18.67
C TYR A 3 -7.34 -0.33 17.55
N VAL A 4 -8.52 -0.94 17.69
CA VAL A 4 -9.08 -1.84 16.66
C VAL A 4 -9.34 -1.10 15.36
N SER A 5 -9.92 0.10 15.43
CA SER A 5 -10.16 0.94 14.24
C SER A 5 -8.86 1.39 13.59
N ALA A 6 -7.85 1.75 14.38
CA ALA A 6 -6.53 2.11 13.85
C ALA A 6 -5.87 0.93 13.12
N LEU A 7 -5.93 -0.27 13.69
CA LEU A 7 -5.43 -1.49 13.05
C LEU A 7 -6.18 -1.80 11.75
N ALA A 8 -7.51 -1.69 11.75
CA ALA A 8 -8.33 -1.91 10.56
C ALA A 8 -7.98 -0.92 9.43
N VAL A 9 -7.82 0.36 9.75
CA VAL A 9 -7.41 1.39 8.79
C VAL A 9 -6.02 1.09 8.23
N PHE A 10 -5.06 0.75 9.11
CA PHE A 10 -3.71 0.35 8.68
C PHE A 10 -3.75 -0.87 7.75
N PHE A 11 -4.55 -1.89 8.09
CA PHE A 11 -4.69 -3.10 7.29
C PHE A 11 -5.26 -2.81 5.89
N ILE A 12 -6.29 -1.95 5.80
CA ILE A 12 -6.86 -1.52 4.51
C ILE A 12 -5.81 -0.77 3.69
N ILE A 13 -5.10 0.20 4.29
CA ILE A 13 -4.04 0.95 3.61
C ILE A 13 -2.96 -0.01 3.10
N TRP A 14 -2.48 -0.92 3.96
CA TRP A 14 -1.46 -1.90 3.60
C TRP A 14 -1.91 -2.78 2.43
N TRP A 15 -3.17 -3.24 2.42
CA TRP A 15 -3.72 -4.09 1.36
C TRP A 15 -3.84 -3.34 0.02
N VAL A 16 -4.30 -2.09 0.04
CA VAL A 16 -4.37 -1.24 -1.16
C VAL A 16 -2.96 -0.98 -1.73
N VAL A 17 -2.01 -0.65 -0.84
CA VAL A 17 -0.62 -0.42 -1.24
C VAL A 17 0.02 -1.68 -1.80
N LEU A 18 -0.30 -2.87 -1.25
CA LEU A 18 0.22 -4.14 -1.76
C LEU A 18 -0.11 -4.27 -3.25
N PHE A 19 -1.38 -4.14 -3.61
CA PHE A 19 -1.81 -4.23 -5.00
C PHE A 19 -1.26 -3.11 -5.87
N ALA A 20 -1.10 -1.90 -5.32
CA ALA A 20 -0.49 -0.79 -6.04
C ALA A 20 1.00 -1.03 -6.34
N VAL A 21 1.73 -1.72 -5.47
CA VAL A 21 3.19 -1.94 -5.59
C VAL A 21 3.55 -3.16 -6.46
N LEU A 22 2.69 -4.18 -6.53
CA LEU A 22 2.92 -5.40 -7.31
C LEU A 22 3.45 -5.18 -8.75
N PRO A 23 2.93 -4.25 -9.58
CA PRO A 23 3.41 -4.11 -10.96
C PRO A 23 4.87 -3.63 -11.07
N PHE A 24 5.44 -3.01 -10.04
CA PHE A 24 6.77 -2.39 -10.12
C PHE A 24 7.93 -3.34 -9.80
N GLY A 25 7.65 -4.53 -9.28
CA GLY A 25 8.67 -5.47 -8.80
C GLY A 25 8.94 -6.67 -9.70
N LEU A 26 8.24 -6.78 -10.83
CA LEU A 26 8.33 -7.95 -11.70
C LEU A 26 9.55 -7.85 -12.62
N LYS A 27 10.42 -8.87 -12.55
CA LYS A 27 11.51 -9.07 -13.49
C LYS A 27 11.42 -10.50 -14.03
N THR A 28 11.45 -10.65 -15.34
CA THR A 28 11.28 -11.94 -16.03
C THR A 28 12.64 -12.54 -16.41
N GLN A 29 12.66 -13.84 -16.72
CA GLN A 29 13.88 -14.52 -17.19
C GLN A 29 14.44 -13.92 -18.49
N ASP A 30 13.59 -13.34 -19.33
CA ASP A 30 14.04 -12.65 -20.54
C ASP A 30 14.80 -11.34 -20.22
N ASP A 31 14.47 -10.68 -19.11
CA ASP A 31 15.13 -9.44 -18.70
C ASP A 31 16.54 -9.65 -18.12
N ASP A 32 16.87 -10.88 -17.70
CA ASP A 32 18.16 -11.23 -17.07
C ASP A 32 19.09 -12.06 -17.98
N GLY A 33 18.66 -12.44 -19.19
CA GLY A 33 19.48 -13.14 -20.17
C GLY A 33 19.85 -14.59 -19.82
N GLU A 34 19.55 -15.05 -18.60
CA GLU A 34 19.68 -16.44 -18.16
C GLU A 34 18.32 -17.14 -18.15
N ARG A 35 18.10 -18.02 -19.13
CA ARG A 35 16.91 -18.89 -19.19
C ARG A 35 17.19 -20.27 -18.62
N VAL A 36 16.32 -20.72 -17.72
CA VAL A 36 16.31 -22.11 -17.27
C VAL A 36 15.55 -22.96 -18.30
N MET A 37 16.23 -23.97 -18.86
CA MET A 37 15.64 -24.93 -19.80
C MET A 37 14.34 -25.54 -19.27
N GLY A 38 13.28 -25.50 -20.08
CA GLY A 38 11.95 -26.01 -19.71
C GLY A 38 11.03 -24.99 -19.02
N THR A 39 11.48 -23.75 -18.81
CA THR A 39 10.62 -22.67 -18.27
C THR A 39 10.17 -21.69 -19.36
N VAL A 40 9.02 -21.05 -19.16
CA VAL A 40 8.53 -20.00 -20.07
C VAL A 40 9.32 -18.72 -19.89
N SER A 41 9.53 -17.99 -20.98
CA SER A 41 10.28 -16.73 -21.01
C SER A 41 9.75 -15.65 -20.06
N SER A 42 8.42 -15.61 -19.90
CA SER A 42 7.73 -14.68 -19.02
C SER A 42 7.72 -15.11 -17.55
N ALA A 43 8.39 -16.21 -17.19
CA ALA A 43 8.44 -16.66 -15.81
C ALA A 43 9.17 -15.62 -14.94
N PRO A 44 8.60 -15.23 -13.78
CA PRO A 44 9.28 -14.35 -12.84
C PRO A 44 10.60 -14.97 -12.37
N GLN A 45 11.64 -14.14 -12.23
CA GLN A 45 12.93 -14.55 -11.69
C GLN A 45 13.22 -13.85 -10.36
N GLY A 46 13.66 -14.60 -9.35
CA GLY A 46 14.09 -14.09 -8.05
C GLY A 46 12.96 -13.78 -7.04
N PRO A 47 13.31 -13.23 -5.86
CA PRO A 47 12.39 -13.04 -4.72
C PRO A 47 11.57 -11.74 -4.85
N HIS A 48 10.87 -11.54 -5.97
CA HIS A 48 10.09 -10.32 -6.23
C HIS A 48 8.97 -10.10 -5.18
N MET A 49 8.39 -11.18 -4.65
CA MET A 49 7.36 -11.13 -3.61
C MET A 49 7.87 -10.53 -2.30
N LEU A 50 9.09 -10.88 -1.87
CA LEU A 50 9.66 -10.32 -0.63
C LEU A 50 9.92 -8.82 -0.77
N ARG A 51 10.43 -8.39 -1.94
CA ARG A 51 10.62 -6.96 -2.25
C ARG A 51 9.30 -6.21 -2.22
N ALA A 52 8.25 -6.78 -2.82
CA ALA A 52 6.91 -6.18 -2.81
C ALA A 52 6.38 -6.00 -1.38
N VAL A 53 6.51 -7.00 -0.51
CA VAL A 53 6.06 -6.91 0.90
C VAL A 53 6.82 -5.84 1.70
N ILE A 54 8.15 -5.74 1.51
CA ILE A 54 8.98 -4.72 2.18
C ILE A 54 8.55 -3.32 1.73
N TRP A 55 8.47 -3.09 0.41
CA TRP A 55 8.03 -1.80 -0.14
C TRP A 55 6.62 -1.44 0.31
N THR A 56 5.71 -2.41 0.29
CA THR A 56 4.34 -2.23 0.77
C THR A 56 4.32 -1.74 2.20
N THR A 57 5.10 -2.38 3.08
CA THR A 57 5.13 -2.06 4.51
C THR A 57 5.71 -0.66 4.75
N ILE A 58 6.79 -0.29 4.05
CA ILE A 58 7.40 1.04 4.17
C ILE A 58 6.41 2.13 3.72
N VAL A 59 5.80 1.96 2.56
CA VAL A 59 4.86 2.94 1.99
C VAL A 59 3.59 3.03 2.84
N SER A 60 3.05 1.91 3.29
CA SER A 60 1.85 1.89 4.14
C SER A 60 2.11 2.55 5.50
N LEU A 61 3.28 2.32 6.11
CA LEU A 61 3.68 2.98 7.36
C LEU A 61 3.81 4.50 7.17
N MET A 62 4.35 4.94 6.05
CA MET A 62 4.46 6.37 5.73
C MET A 62 3.07 7.01 5.57
N ILE A 63 2.16 6.40 4.82
CA ILE A 63 0.80 6.90 4.61
C ILE A 63 0.02 6.92 5.93
N PHE A 64 0.07 5.81 6.69
CA PHE A 64 -0.62 5.72 7.97
C PHE A 64 -0.03 6.70 8.99
N GLY A 65 1.29 6.84 9.03
CA GLY A 65 1.97 7.82 9.88
C GLY A 65 1.55 9.25 9.56
N LEU A 66 1.44 9.59 8.27
CA LEU A 66 0.93 10.89 7.83
C LEU A 66 -0.53 11.10 8.24
N LEU A 67 -1.39 10.09 8.07
CA LEU A 67 -2.79 10.16 8.50
C LEU A 67 -2.90 10.40 10.02
N VAL A 68 -2.10 9.69 10.82
CA VAL A 68 -2.06 9.89 12.28
C VAL A 68 -1.53 11.27 12.64
N LEU A 69 -0.50 11.77 11.94
CA LEU A 69 0.05 13.11 12.14
C LEU A 69 -1.02 14.19 11.86
N VAL A 70 -1.67 14.13 10.70
CA VAL A 70 -2.71 15.09 10.31
C VAL A 70 -3.87 15.08 11.30
N THR A 71 -4.38 13.88 11.64
CA THR A 71 -5.56 13.77 12.50
C THR A 71 -5.28 14.05 13.98
N ARG A 72 -4.13 13.65 14.52
CA ARG A 72 -3.83 13.82 15.96
C ARG A 72 -3.09 15.12 16.28
N TYR A 73 -2.18 15.57 15.42
CA TYR A 73 -1.36 16.75 15.69
C TYR A 73 -2.01 18.02 15.15
N TYR A 74 -2.49 17.99 13.90
CA TYR A 74 -3.15 19.14 13.29
C TYR A 74 -4.65 19.20 13.60
N GLY A 75 -5.21 18.15 14.20
CA GLY A 75 -6.63 18.07 14.55
C GLY A 75 -7.56 18.00 13.35
N LEU A 76 -7.02 17.92 12.12
CA LEU A 76 -7.78 17.92 10.89
C LEU A 76 -8.44 16.55 10.71
N GLY A 77 -9.75 16.53 10.94
CA GLY A 77 -10.61 15.37 10.78
C GLY A 77 -11.60 15.52 9.64
N PHE A 78 -12.48 14.53 9.51
CA PHE A 78 -13.61 14.61 8.58
C PHE A 78 -14.60 15.73 8.94
N ASP A 79 -14.61 16.15 10.21
CA ASP A 79 -15.51 17.20 10.71
C ASP A 79 -15.12 18.61 10.23
N ASP A 80 -13.86 18.82 9.86
CA ASP A 80 -13.35 20.11 9.37
C ASP A 80 -13.60 20.32 7.87
N ILE A 81 -14.15 19.31 7.19
CA ILE A 81 -14.50 19.43 5.77
C ILE A 81 -15.69 20.38 5.64
N PRO A 82 -15.63 21.40 4.75
CA PRO A 82 -16.76 22.27 4.50
C PRO A 82 -17.99 21.45 4.09
N ARG A 83 -19.02 21.43 4.95
CA ARG A 83 -20.28 20.72 4.66
C ARG A 83 -21.04 21.52 3.61
N VAL A 84 -21.02 21.03 2.36
CA VAL A 84 -21.74 21.64 1.23
C VAL A 84 -23.22 21.24 1.21
N LEU A 85 -23.59 20.14 1.87
CA LEU A 85 -24.95 19.61 1.86
C LEU A 85 -25.76 20.12 3.08
N PRO A 86 -27.04 20.51 2.89
CA PRO A 86 -27.94 20.82 3.99
C PRO A 86 -28.33 19.54 4.76
N GLU A 87 -28.45 19.64 6.08
CA GLU A 87 -28.87 18.53 6.94
C GLU A 87 -30.38 18.31 6.83
N PHE A 88 -30.79 17.13 6.37
CA PHE A 88 -32.18 16.69 6.43
C PHE A 88 -32.42 16.07 7.81
N ARG A 89 -33.04 16.86 8.71
CA ARG A 89 -33.50 16.40 10.02
C ARG A 89 -34.74 15.50 9.89
#